data_AF-A0A947FJ62-F1
#
_entry.id   AF-A0A947FJ62-F1
#
_cell.length_a   1.000
_cell.length_b   1.000
_cell.length_c   1.000
_cell.angle_alpha   90.00
_cell.angle_beta   90.00
_cell.angle_gamma   90.00
#
_symmetry.space_group_name_H-M   'P 1'
#
loop_
_entity.id
_entity.type
_entity.pdbx_description
1 polymer ?
#
loop_
_entity_poly.entity_id
_entity_poly.type
_entity_poly.pdbx_seq_one_letter_code
_entity_poly.pdbx_strand_id
1 'polypeptide(L)'
;MNDTSSMTGRPVISSTGLFTPEESITNEELVASFNEYVQRHNAEHADAIAAGEMEPLAESSVGFIEKASGIKARHVMAREPILDPDIMSPRWPQRSNDELSILAEIGVKAAMQALERAGRKPEDVDAVLCAASNME
;
A
#
# COMPACT_ATOMS: atom_id res chain seq x y z
N MET A 1 -44.77 -30.69 6.01
CA MET A 1 -44.22 -29.52 5.30
C MET A 1 -43.25 -28.87 6.27
N ASN A 2 -41.95 -29.14 6.11
CA ASN A 2 -40.93 -28.51 6.95
C ASN A 2 -40.76 -27.08 6.46
N ASP A 3 -41.03 -26.14 7.36
CA ASP A 3 -40.94 -24.71 7.15
C ASP A 3 -39.47 -24.33 6.91
N THR A 4 -39.13 -24.04 5.65
CA THR A 4 -37.82 -23.54 5.20
C THR A 4 -37.67 -22.03 5.39
N SER A 5 -38.39 -21.43 6.35
CA SER A 5 -38.41 -19.99 6.56
C SER A 5 -37.62 -19.57 7.80
N SER A 6 -36.29 -19.61 7.72
CA SER A 6 -35.38 -18.74 8.48
C SER A 6 -33.94 -18.91 7.99
N MET A 7 -33.66 -18.57 6.73
CA MET A 7 -32.28 -18.33 6.28
C MET A 7 -31.86 -16.89 6.55
N THR A 8 -32.13 -16.38 7.75
CA THR A 8 -31.59 -15.07 8.17
C THR A 8 -30.81 -15.25 9.46
N GLY A 9 -29.70 -15.99 9.37
CA GLY A 9 -28.68 -15.95 10.40
C GLY A 9 -28.17 -14.52 10.55
N ARG A 10 -28.04 -14.04 11.79
CA ARG A 10 -27.40 -12.74 12.05
C ARG A 10 -25.92 -12.87 11.65
N PRO A 11 -25.41 -12.11 10.67
CA PRO A 11 -24.01 -12.18 10.30
C PRO A 11 -23.14 -11.71 11.47
N VAL A 12 -22.00 -12.37 11.64
CA VAL A 12 -21.00 -12.04 12.66
C VAL A 12 -19.61 -12.02 12.01
N ILE A 13 -18.72 -11.18 12.53
CA ILE A 13 -17.29 -11.23 12.17
C ILE A 13 -16.65 -12.28 13.07
N SER A 14 -16.45 -13.49 12.55
CA SER A 14 -15.90 -14.61 13.32
C SER A 14 -14.41 -14.45 13.63
N SER A 15 -13.65 -13.82 12.74
CA SER A 15 -12.23 -13.51 12.91
C SER A 15 -11.77 -12.46 11.90
N THR A 16 -10.55 -11.96 12.08
CA THR A 16 -9.85 -11.14 11.10
C THR A 16 -8.42 -11.63 10.92
N GLY A 17 -7.86 -11.36 9.75
CA GLY A 17 -6.45 -11.56 9.44
C GLY A 17 -5.88 -10.31 8.80
N LEU A 18 -4.57 -10.14 8.93
CA LEU A 18 -3.83 -8.97 8.47
C LEU A 18 -2.51 -9.44 7.87
N PHE A 19 -2.23 -8.95 6.67
CA PHE A 19 -0.90 -8.99 6.09
C PHE A 19 -0.27 -7.60 6.23
N THR A 20 0.94 -7.55 6.78
CA THR A 20 1.75 -6.33 6.87
C THR A 20 3.02 -6.56 6.05
N PRO A 21 3.33 -5.73 5.03
CA PRO A 21 4.60 -5.81 4.34
C PRO A 21 5.78 -5.68 5.32
N GLU A 22 6.84 -6.45 5.11
CA GLU A 22 8.02 -6.46 5.99
C GLU A 22 8.78 -5.12 5.92
N GLU A 23 8.85 -4.56 4.73
CA GLU A 23 9.52 -3.29 4.47
C GLU A 23 8.69 -2.11 4.95
N SER A 24 9.38 -1.11 5.50
CA SER A 24 8.81 0.16 5.92
C SER A 24 9.73 1.30 5.51
N ILE A 25 9.13 2.43 5.19
CA ILE A 25 9.85 3.69 4.97
C ILE A 25 9.51 4.60 6.15
N THR A 26 10.50 5.27 6.74
CA THR A 26 10.27 6.31 7.77
C THR A 26 10.06 7.70 7.15
N ASN A 27 9.52 8.66 7.90
CA ASN A 27 9.39 10.03 7.40
C ASN A 27 10.75 10.63 7.01
N GLU A 28 11.81 10.33 7.77
CA GLU A 28 13.17 10.81 7.51
C GLU A 28 13.68 10.32 6.16
N GLU A 29 13.51 9.03 5.87
CA GLU A 29 13.95 8.43 4.61
C GLU A 29 13.18 8.98 3.41
N LEU A 30 11.85 9.08 3.55
CA LEU A 30 10.97 9.60 2.51
C LEU A 30 11.27 11.08 2.21
N VAL A 31 11.46 11.89 3.24
CA VAL A 31 11.76 13.32 3.11
C VAL A 31 13.16 13.51 2.53
N ALA A 32 14.16 12.73 2.97
CA ALA A 32 15.51 12.83 2.42
C ALA A 32 15.51 12.53 0.90
N SER A 33 14.86 11.45 0.48
CA SER A 33 14.73 11.08 -0.93
C SER A 33 13.96 12.16 -1.73
N PHE A 34 12.82 12.62 -1.22
CA PHE A 34 12.02 13.65 -1.88
C PHE A 34 12.75 14.98 -2.00
N ASN A 35 13.48 15.40 -0.96
CA ASN A 35 14.21 16.67 -1.00
C ASN A 35 15.42 16.60 -1.93
N GLU A 36 16.11 15.45 -2.02
CA GLU A 36 17.14 15.23 -3.03
C GLU A 36 16.56 15.38 -4.45
N TYR A 37 15.40 14.77 -4.72
CA TYR A 37 14.69 14.97 -5.99
C TYR A 37 14.37 16.46 -6.25
N VAL A 38 13.82 17.17 -5.26
CA VAL A 38 13.50 18.60 -5.37
C VAL A 38 14.74 19.43 -5.69
N GLN A 39 15.86 19.16 -5.02
CA GLN A 39 17.12 19.87 -5.24
C GLN A 39 17.67 19.63 -6.65
N ARG A 40 17.67 18.38 -7.13
CA ARG A 40 18.08 18.03 -8.50
C ARG A 40 17.21 18.72 -9.55
N HIS A 41 15.89 18.62 -9.41
CA HIS A 41 14.94 19.24 -10.32
C HIS A 41 15.12 20.76 -10.38
N ASN A 42 15.22 21.43 -9.23
CA ASN A 42 15.39 22.87 -9.19
C ASN A 42 16.75 23.32 -9.76
N ALA A 43 17.81 22.52 -9.58
CA ALA A 43 19.11 22.80 -10.17
C ALA A 43 19.09 22.62 -11.70
N GLU A 44 18.43 21.57 -12.21
CA GLU A 44 18.27 21.33 -13.64
C GLU A 44 17.45 22.43 -14.33
N HIS A 45 16.43 22.97 -13.63
CA HIS A 45 15.55 24.01 -14.15
C HIS A 45 15.88 25.44 -13.67
N ALA A 46 17.10 25.67 -13.18
CA ALA A 46 17.49 26.93 -12.54
C ALA A 46 17.26 28.17 -13.42
N ASP A 47 17.56 28.09 -14.72
CA ASP A 47 17.40 29.21 -15.65
C ASP A 47 15.92 29.55 -15.89
N ALA A 48 15.07 28.53 -16.08
CA ALA A 48 13.63 28.71 -16.27
C ALA A 48 12.96 29.27 -14.99
N ILE A 49 13.42 28.84 -13.82
CA ILE A 49 12.99 29.38 -12.53
C ILE A 49 13.41 30.84 -12.38
N ALA A 50 14.66 31.18 -12.71
CA ALA A 50 15.16 32.56 -12.65
C ALA A 50 14.45 33.51 -13.63
N ALA A 51 14.02 32.99 -14.79
CA ALA A 51 13.22 33.73 -15.76
C ALA A 51 11.74 33.88 -15.36
N GLY A 52 11.28 33.19 -14.31
CA GLY A 52 9.89 33.19 -13.87
C GLY A 52 8.96 32.36 -14.78
N GLU A 53 9.52 31.48 -15.60
CA GLU A 53 8.77 30.57 -16.48
C GLU A 53 8.29 29.32 -15.74
N MET A 54 8.93 28.99 -14.62
CA MET A 54 8.63 27.84 -13.77
C MET A 54 8.75 28.21 -12.30
N GLU A 55 7.82 27.71 -11.47
CA GLU A 55 7.93 27.82 -10.02
C GLU A 55 8.88 26.73 -9.47
N PRO A 56 9.75 27.05 -8.50
CA PRO A 56 10.61 26.05 -7.90
C PRO A 56 9.78 25.05 -7.08
N LEU A 57 10.18 23.78 -7.09
CA LEU A 57 9.60 22.79 -6.18
C LEU A 57 9.98 23.11 -4.74
N ALA A 58 9.03 22.89 -3.83
CA ALA A 58 9.23 23.07 -2.40
C ALA A 58 9.67 21.75 -1.74
N GLU A 59 10.65 21.84 -0.85
CA GLU A 59 11.05 20.72 -0.01
C GLU A 59 9.96 20.31 0.98
N SER A 60 9.95 19.03 1.33
CA SER A 60 9.12 18.47 2.39
C SER A 60 9.86 18.47 3.73
N SER A 61 9.14 18.14 4.80
CA SER A 61 9.73 17.93 6.12
C SER A 61 8.95 16.87 6.90
N VAL A 62 9.63 16.23 7.85
CA VAL A 62 8.99 15.27 8.78
C VAL A 62 7.84 15.95 9.53
N GLY A 63 8.08 17.16 10.04
CA GLY A 63 7.07 17.92 10.77
C GLY A 63 5.85 18.28 9.93
N PHE A 64 6.01 18.52 8.63
CA PHE A 64 4.89 18.71 7.71
C PHE A 64 4.02 17.46 7.61
N ILE A 65 4.62 16.28 7.37
CA ILE A 65 3.89 15.01 7.24
C ILE A 65 3.13 14.68 8.53
N GLU A 66 3.80 14.78 9.68
CA GLU A 66 3.19 14.49 10.98
C GLU A 66 2.04 15.44 11.29
N LYS A 67 2.22 16.75 11.06
CA LYS A 67 1.17 17.74 11.31
C LYS A 67 -0.04 17.55 10.40
N ALA A 68 0.18 17.16 9.15
CA ALA A 68 -0.89 17.00 8.17
C ALA A 68 -1.71 15.71 8.37
N SER A 69 -1.09 14.64 8.88
CA SER A 69 -1.69 13.30 8.86
C SER A 69 -1.51 12.46 10.12
N GLY A 70 -0.57 12.80 11.00
CA GLY A 70 -0.13 11.95 12.11
C GLY A 70 0.72 10.74 11.69
N ILE A 71 0.99 10.55 10.40
CA ILE A 71 1.78 9.42 9.88
C ILE A 71 3.26 9.61 10.20
N LYS A 72 3.90 8.54 10.70
CA LYS A 72 5.33 8.50 11.05
C LYS A 72 6.16 7.58 10.14
N ALA A 73 5.53 6.53 9.65
CA ALA A 73 6.12 5.55 8.75
C ALA A 73 4.99 4.86 7.97
N ARG A 74 5.35 4.13 6.91
CA ARG A 74 4.42 3.32 6.12
C ARG A 74 5.07 2.05 5.63
N HIS A 75 4.31 0.96 5.65
CA HIS A 75 4.71 -0.29 5.05
C HIS A 75 4.53 -0.25 3.53
N VAL A 76 5.47 -0.83 2.79
CA VAL A 76 5.48 -0.84 1.32
C VAL A 76 5.90 -2.20 0.79
N MET A 77 5.46 -2.55 -0.42
CA MET A 77 5.88 -3.81 -1.07
C MET A 77 7.25 -3.71 -1.78
N ALA A 78 7.65 -2.51 -2.21
CA ALA A 78 8.97 -2.26 -2.77
C ALA A 78 9.53 -0.94 -2.24
N ARG A 79 10.51 -1.04 -1.34
CA ARG A 79 11.09 0.10 -0.63
C ARG A 79 12.10 0.87 -1.47
N GLU A 80 13.09 0.17 -2.01
CA GLU A 80 14.23 0.77 -2.72
C GLU A 80 13.82 1.71 -3.86
N PRO A 81 12.96 1.32 -4.83
CA PRO A 81 12.64 2.20 -5.96
C PRO A 81 11.75 3.39 -5.58
N ILE A 82 11.04 3.32 -4.44
CA ILE A 82 10.30 4.48 -3.92
C ILE A 82 11.27 5.53 -3.36
N LEU A 83 12.41 5.10 -2.79
CA LEU A 83 13.41 5.98 -2.18
C LEU A 83 14.50 6.44 -3.16
N ASP A 84 14.50 5.95 -4.39
CA ASP A 84 15.41 6.40 -5.44
C ASP A 84 14.90 7.71 -6.07
N PRO A 85 15.64 8.85 -5.94
CA PRO A 85 15.24 10.14 -6.50
C PRO A 85 15.05 10.16 -8.02
N ASP A 86 15.65 9.20 -8.74
CA ASP A 86 15.53 9.09 -10.19
C ASP A 86 14.32 8.22 -10.61
N ILE A 87 13.68 7.50 -9.66
CA ILE A 87 12.55 6.60 -9.91
C ILE A 87 11.27 7.07 -9.21
N MET A 88 11.34 7.42 -7.92
CA MET A 88 10.27 7.96 -7.08
C MET A 88 8.93 7.20 -7.18
N SER A 89 8.96 5.89 -7.42
CA SER A 89 7.77 5.06 -7.67
C SER A 89 8.04 3.57 -7.42
N PRO A 90 7.02 2.76 -7.06
CA PRO A 90 7.19 1.32 -6.88
C PRO A 90 7.65 0.64 -8.17
N ARG A 91 8.61 -0.28 -8.07
CA ARG A 91 9.06 -1.16 -9.16
C ARG A 91 9.29 -2.56 -8.61
N TRP A 92 8.80 -3.56 -9.33
CA TRP A 92 9.09 -4.97 -9.10
C TRP A 92 8.94 -5.75 -10.41
N PRO A 93 9.57 -6.93 -10.54
CA PRO A 93 9.42 -7.77 -11.71
C PRO A 93 7.95 -8.14 -11.94
N GLN A 94 7.54 -8.16 -13.21
CA GLN A 94 6.24 -8.70 -13.59
C GLN A 94 6.22 -10.21 -13.34
N ARG A 95 5.11 -10.70 -12.78
CA ARG A 95 4.85 -12.14 -12.62
C ARG A 95 4.17 -12.69 -13.88
N SER A 96 4.43 -13.96 -14.20
CA SER A 96 3.73 -14.67 -15.27
C SER A 96 2.27 -14.98 -14.87
N ASN A 97 1.45 -15.36 -15.85
CA ASN A 97 0.05 -15.72 -15.59
C ASN A 97 -0.12 -17.01 -14.76
N ASP A 98 0.92 -17.83 -14.67
CA ASP A 98 0.94 -19.07 -13.88
C ASP A 98 1.36 -18.82 -12.42
N GLU A 99 1.80 -17.60 -12.11
CA GLU A 99 2.17 -17.16 -10.77
C GLU A 99 1.03 -16.36 -10.13
N LEU A 100 0.88 -16.50 -8.82
CA LEU A 100 -0.10 -15.71 -8.07
C LEU A 100 0.27 -14.23 -8.15
N SER A 101 -0.68 -13.35 -8.47
CA SER A 101 -0.43 -11.90 -8.44
C SER A 101 -0.05 -11.43 -7.03
N ILE A 102 0.66 -10.31 -6.92
CA ILE A 102 1.06 -9.76 -5.61
C ILE A 102 -0.17 -9.43 -4.77
N LEU A 103 -1.19 -8.80 -5.36
CA LEU A 103 -2.44 -8.46 -4.68
C LEU A 103 -3.16 -9.72 -4.18
N ALA A 104 -3.23 -10.77 -5.00
CA ALA A 104 -3.83 -12.03 -4.59
C ALA A 104 -3.03 -12.73 -3.48
N GLU A 105 -1.70 -12.68 -3.52
CA GLU A 105 -0.84 -13.22 -2.46
C GLU A 105 -1.07 -12.54 -1.11
N ILE A 106 -1.20 -11.21 -1.09
CA ILE A 106 -1.54 -10.43 0.11
C ILE A 106 -2.90 -10.87 0.66
N GLY A 107 -3.91 -10.96 -0.21
CA GLY A 107 -5.26 -11.39 0.15
C GLY A 107 -5.30 -12.80 0.73
N VAL A 108 -4.60 -13.76 0.10
CA VAL A 108 -4.52 -15.15 0.58
C VAL A 108 -3.84 -15.22 1.95
N LYS A 109 -2.71 -14.52 2.16
CA LYS A 109 -2.02 -14.53 3.47
C LYS A 109 -2.91 -13.99 4.59
N ALA A 110 -3.61 -12.87 4.35
CA ALA A 110 -4.55 -12.32 5.33
C ALA A 110 -5.76 -13.24 5.56
N ALA A 111 -6.34 -13.80 4.50
CA ALA A 111 -7.48 -14.72 4.60
C ALA A 111 -7.13 -16.00 5.35
N MET A 112 -5.97 -16.60 5.07
CA MET A 112 -5.51 -17.80 5.78
C MET A 112 -5.31 -17.55 7.27
N GLN A 113 -4.75 -16.40 7.67
CA GLN A 113 -4.64 -16.02 9.08
C GLN A 113 -6.03 -15.88 9.74
N ALA A 114 -7.02 -15.34 9.03
CA ALA A 114 -8.39 -15.25 9.54
C ALA A 114 -9.02 -16.64 9.72
N LEU A 115 -8.88 -17.53 8.74
CA LEU A 115 -9.42 -18.89 8.77
C LEU A 115 -8.81 -19.72 9.91
N GLU A 116 -7.50 -19.64 10.07
CA GLU A 116 -6.78 -20.30 11.16
C GLU A 116 -7.32 -19.86 12.53
N ARG A 117 -7.47 -18.54 12.74
CA ARG A 117 -8.03 -17.99 13.99
C ARG A 117 -9.48 -18.39 14.23
N ALA A 118 -10.26 -18.60 13.16
CA ALA A 118 -11.64 -19.08 13.25
C ALA A 118 -11.74 -20.60 13.43
N GLY A 119 -10.64 -21.35 13.31
CA GLY A 119 -10.66 -22.81 13.29
C GLY A 119 -11.44 -23.37 12.08
N ARG A 120 -11.41 -22.67 10.95
CA ARG A 120 -12.12 -23.02 9.71
C ARG A 120 -11.14 -23.42 8.62
N LYS A 121 -11.58 -24.26 7.69
CA LYS A 121 -10.82 -24.61 6.49
C LYS A 121 -11.26 -23.78 5.29
N PRO A 122 -10.42 -23.60 4.27
CA PRO A 122 -10.81 -22.93 3.03
C PRO A 122 -12.04 -23.57 2.37
N GLU A 123 -12.18 -24.89 2.46
CA GLU A 123 -13.33 -25.62 1.91
C GLU A 123 -14.67 -25.29 2.59
N ASP A 124 -14.64 -24.68 3.80
CA ASP A 124 -15.83 -24.24 4.53
C ASP A 124 -16.33 -22.85 4.07
N VAL A 125 -15.64 -22.20 3.13
CA VAL A 125 -15.95 -20.84 2.66
C VAL A 125 -16.79 -20.89 1.39
N ASP A 126 -18.06 -20.53 1.48
CA ASP A 126 -18.99 -20.53 0.34
C ASP A 126 -18.79 -19.34 -0.62
N ALA A 127 -18.18 -18.25 -0.14
CA ALA A 127 -18.00 -17.02 -0.92
C ALA A 127 -16.77 -16.22 -0.49
N VAL A 128 -16.11 -15.59 -1.47
CA VAL A 128 -14.99 -14.66 -1.27
C VAL A 128 -15.34 -13.33 -1.94
N LEU A 129 -15.22 -12.24 -1.17
CA LEU A 129 -15.42 -10.88 -1.66
C LEU A 129 -14.06 -10.16 -1.70
N CYS A 130 -13.56 -9.87 -2.90
CA CYS A 130 -12.37 -9.02 -3.07
C CYS A 130 -12.83 -7.56 -3.11
N ALA A 131 -12.59 -6.81 -2.04
CA ALA A 131 -12.98 -5.40 -1.90
C ALA A 131 -11.76 -4.54 -1.57
N ALA A 132 -11.23 -3.87 -2.59
CA ALA A 132 -10.08 -2.97 -2.52
C ALA A 132 -10.31 -1.77 -3.44
N SER A 133 -9.55 -0.69 -3.26
CA SER A 133 -9.68 0.53 -4.07
C SER A 133 -9.20 0.36 -5.51
N ASN A 134 -8.37 -0.66 -5.77
CA ASN A 134 -7.89 -1.06 -7.08
C ASN A 134 -7.78 -2.60 -7.16
N MET A 135 -7.72 -3.12 -8.37
CA MET A 135 -7.61 -4.56 -8.67
C MET A 135 -6.46 -4.80 -9.66
N GLU A 136 -5.28 -4.27 -9.33
CA GLU A 136 -4.07 -4.42 -10.16
C GLU A 136 -3.83 -5.86 -10.63
#